data_AF-A0A4Q6FLL3-F1
#
_entry.id   AF-A0A4Q6FLL3-F1
#
_cell.length_a   1.000
_cell.length_b   1.000
_cell.length_c   1.000
_cell.angle_alpha   90.00
_cell.angle_beta   90.00
_cell.angle_gamma   90.00
#
_symmetry.space_group_name_H-M   'P 1'
#
loop_
_entity.id
_entity.type
_entity.pdbx_description
1 polymer ?
#
loop_
_entity_poly.entity_id
_entity_poly.type
_entity_poly.pdbx_seq_one_letter_code
_entity_poly.pdbx_strand_id
1 'polypeptide(L)'
;VEIQLLRTCGGSWESLGSMTTTQKGQHPDVLDYVDEGGMVFFKIPDEKKLGLGRHRIRLVVSGDQSATELYLEILERGTSLFVSDVDGTLTTSELIEGVASVFGTMAPAHAGSSAVLKTLAGKGYRPLYLTARASNLVQRTRDFLKTKKFPDGMVMTSPASTIGYSGSKGAAYKAAILQSLEDRGFNVVYAFGNSKTDAEAFANTNILDANKYFYKFDGFDAFGGGQSFDDYEGLDVAANAKDLCI
;
A
#
# COMPACT_ATOMS: atom_id res chain seq x y z
N VAL A 1 21.37 -11.62 7.75
CA VAL A 1 20.82 -10.65 6.76
C VAL A 1 21.54 -9.35 6.94
N GLU A 2 22.36 -8.95 5.97
CA GLU A 2 22.91 -7.61 5.89
C GLU A 2 21.82 -6.65 5.41
N ILE A 3 21.75 -5.48 6.03
CA ILE A 3 20.72 -4.48 5.76
C ILE A 3 21.43 -3.28 5.17
N GLN A 4 21.13 -2.97 3.91
CA GLN A 4 21.73 -1.87 3.17
C GLN A 4 20.69 -0.80 2.89
N LEU A 5 21.10 0.47 2.87
CA LEU A 5 20.26 1.64 2.62
C LEU A 5 20.77 2.39 1.40
N LEU A 6 19.85 2.76 0.52
CA LEU A 6 20.06 3.74 -0.53
C LEU A 6 19.22 4.97 -0.22
N ARG A 7 19.89 6.09 0.13
CA ARG A 7 19.21 7.34 0.46
C ARG A 7 18.68 8.03 -0.79
N THR A 8 17.43 8.47 -0.78
CA THR A 8 16.83 9.39 -1.77
C THR A 8 17.23 9.11 -3.23
N CYS A 9 16.96 7.91 -3.73
CA CYS A 9 17.35 7.46 -5.08
C CYS A 9 18.83 7.72 -5.47
N GLY A 10 19.73 7.84 -4.50
CA GLY A 10 21.15 8.12 -4.68
C GLY A 10 21.91 6.98 -5.36
N GLY A 11 23.22 7.18 -5.56
CA GLY A 11 24.07 6.24 -6.30
C GLY A 11 24.76 5.16 -5.46
N SER A 12 24.81 5.29 -4.14
CA SER A 12 25.64 4.44 -3.27
C SER A 12 24.85 3.80 -2.14
N TRP A 13 24.94 2.47 -2.03
CA TRP A 13 24.43 1.72 -0.88
C TRP A 13 25.35 1.89 0.33
N GLU A 14 24.78 2.13 1.50
CA GLU A 14 25.47 2.10 2.79
C GLU A 14 24.94 0.96 3.66
N SER A 15 25.81 0.34 4.46
CA SER A 15 25.35 -0.68 5.42
C SER A 15 24.67 0.00 6.60
N LEU A 16 23.46 -0.44 6.96
CA LEU A 16 22.79 -0.09 8.21
C LEU A 16 23.24 -1.00 9.36
N GLY A 17 23.62 -2.25 9.05
CA GLY A 17 24.02 -3.26 10.01
C GLY A 17 23.63 -4.66 9.51
N SER A 18 23.64 -5.62 10.42
CA SER A 18 23.24 -7.01 10.13
C SER A 18 22.39 -7.58 11.24
N MET A 19 21.49 -8.49 10.88
CA MET A 19 20.62 -9.19 11.83
C MET A 19 20.34 -10.63 11.41
N THR A 20 19.96 -11.45 12.39
CA THR A 20 19.38 -12.77 12.17
C THR A 20 17.86 -12.68 12.23
N THR A 21 17.18 -13.66 11.64
CA THR A 21 15.73 -13.76 11.78
C THR A 21 15.34 -14.12 13.20
N THR A 22 14.18 -13.63 13.65
CA THR A 22 13.61 -13.93 14.97
C THR A 22 13.06 -15.35 15.06
N GLN A 23 12.95 -15.87 16.28
CA GLN A 23 12.01 -16.94 16.63
C GLN A 23 10.65 -16.34 16.99
N LYS A 24 9.59 -17.13 16.92
CA LYS A 24 8.23 -16.67 17.25
C LYS A 24 8.17 -16.02 18.64
N GLY A 25 7.64 -14.81 18.71
CA GLY A 25 7.49 -14.02 19.93
C GLY A 25 8.79 -13.46 20.52
N GLN A 26 9.91 -13.49 19.79
CA GLN A 26 11.18 -12.94 20.26
C GLN A 26 11.19 -11.41 20.23
N HIS A 27 10.46 -10.81 19.28
CA HIS A 27 10.26 -9.38 19.17
C HIS A 27 8.80 -9.01 19.53
N PRO A 28 8.58 -7.90 20.25
CA PRO A 28 7.23 -7.38 20.49
C PRO A 28 6.48 -7.03 19.19
N ASP A 29 5.17 -7.15 19.20
CA ASP A 29 4.36 -6.80 18.04
C ASP A 29 4.50 -5.30 17.70
N VAL A 30 4.52 -4.97 16.40
CA VAL A 30 4.63 -3.59 15.90
C VAL A 30 3.57 -3.35 14.84
N LEU A 31 2.64 -2.40 15.05
CA LEU A 31 1.59 -2.05 14.08
C LEU A 31 0.85 -3.31 13.55
N ASP A 32 0.44 -4.20 14.46
CA ASP A 32 -0.20 -5.49 14.19
C ASP A 32 0.65 -6.54 13.44
N TYR A 33 1.95 -6.29 13.28
CA TYR A 33 2.91 -7.32 12.87
C TYR A 33 3.29 -8.16 14.08
N VAL A 34 2.70 -9.34 14.17
CA VAL A 34 3.04 -10.37 15.15
C VAL A 34 4.31 -11.08 14.70
N ASP A 35 5.26 -11.24 15.63
CA ASP A 35 6.48 -12.01 15.37
C ASP A 35 6.19 -13.51 15.29
N GLU A 36 5.89 -13.99 14.09
CA GLU A 36 5.67 -15.42 13.80
C GLU A 36 6.99 -16.21 13.61
N GLY A 37 8.13 -15.56 13.81
CA GLY A 37 9.45 -16.12 13.53
C GLY A 37 9.82 -16.05 12.04
N GLY A 38 11.12 -16.14 11.74
CA GLY A 38 11.64 -15.96 10.39
C GLY A 38 11.64 -14.50 9.91
N MET A 39 11.37 -13.54 10.79
CA MET A 39 11.25 -12.11 10.47
C MET A 39 12.50 -11.32 10.86
N VAL A 40 12.69 -10.15 10.27
CA VAL A 40 13.79 -9.22 10.59
C VAL A 40 13.18 -7.93 11.14
N PHE A 41 13.43 -7.61 12.41
CA PHE A 41 12.95 -6.40 13.08
C PHE A 41 14.09 -5.42 13.32
N PHE A 42 14.26 -4.43 12.44
CA PHE A 42 15.41 -3.52 12.48
C PHE A 42 15.00 -2.09 12.79
N LYS A 43 15.49 -1.57 13.92
CA LYS A 43 15.45 -0.13 14.20
C LYS A 43 16.61 0.56 13.48
N ILE A 44 16.31 1.50 12.59
CA ILE A 44 17.34 2.35 11.97
C ILE A 44 18.03 3.15 13.09
N PRO A 45 19.37 3.10 13.22
CA PRO A 45 20.10 3.86 14.22
C PRO A 45 19.83 5.36 14.12
N ASP A 46 19.81 6.06 15.26
CA ASP A 46 19.47 7.49 15.30
C ASP A 46 20.48 8.33 14.49
N GLU A 47 21.74 7.92 14.43
CA GLU A 47 22.80 8.55 13.64
C GLU A 47 22.57 8.40 12.13
N LYS A 48 21.78 7.39 11.72
CA LYS A 48 21.43 7.09 10.34
C LYS A 48 20.00 7.47 9.99
N LYS A 49 19.34 8.28 10.82
CA LYS A 49 17.98 8.77 10.62
C LYS A 49 17.76 9.25 9.18
N LEU A 50 16.60 8.90 8.64
CA LEU A 50 16.24 9.22 7.26
C LEU A 50 15.64 10.63 7.18
N GLY A 51 16.07 11.40 6.19
CA GLY A 51 15.41 12.66 5.79
C GLY A 51 14.20 12.40 4.90
N LEU A 52 13.53 13.48 4.49
CA LEU A 52 12.41 13.41 3.55
C LEU A 52 12.81 12.71 2.23
N GLY A 53 11.85 12.04 1.61
CA GLY A 53 12.00 11.37 0.33
C GLY A 53 11.89 9.85 0.38
N ARG A 54 12.12 9.23 -0.78
CA ARG A 54 12.02 7.79 -0.99
C ARG A 54 13.39 7.13 -0.89
N HIS A 55 13.52 6.23 0.07
CA HIS A 55 14.71 5.44 0.36
C HIS A 55 14.47 3.98 -0.01
N ARG A 56 15.52 3.25 -0.37
CA ARG A 56 15.45 1.79 -0.58
C ARG A 56 16.23 1.10 0.51
N ILE A 57 15.65 0.03 1.05
CA ILE A 57 16.33 -0.91 1.93
C ILE A 57 16.54 -2.18 1.14
N ARG A 58 17.78 -2.68 1.12
CA ARG A 58 18.11 -3.98 0.54
C ARG A 58 18.50 -4.93 1.66
N LEU A 59 17.80 -6.05 1.72
CA LEU A 59 18.07 -7.14 2.66
C LEU A 59 18.85 -8.20 1.90
N VAL A 60 20.10 -8.46 2.29
CA VAL A 60 21.00 -9.40 1.62
C VAL A 60 21.29 -10.58 2.54
N VAL A 61 21.10 -11.80 2.04
CA VAL A 61 21.47 -13.03 2.76
C VAL A 61 22.97 -13.23 2.60
N SER A 62 23.72 -13.19 3.71
CA SER A 62 25.19 -13.21 3.68
C SER A 62 25.76 -14.51 3.06
N GLY A 63 25.02 -15.62 3.14
CA GLY A 63 25.47 -16.92 2.64
C GLY A 63 25.45 -17.05 1.12
N ASP A 64 24.31 -16.77 0.49
CA ASP A 64 24.10 -16.97 -0.95
C ASP A 64 23.98 -15.67 -1.76
N GLN A 65 24.07 -14.52 -1.08
CA GLN A 65 23.94 -13.18 -1.67
C GLN A 65 22.59 -12.91 -2.35
N SER A 66 21.59 -13.75 -2.11
CA SER A 66 20.20 -13.46 -2.49
C SER A 66 19.74 -12.20 -1.76
N ALA A 67 18.91 -11.40 -2.43
CA ALA A 67 18.47 -10.14 -1.88
C ALA A 67 17.03 -9.79 -2.26
N THR A 68 16.38 -9.03 -1.39
CA THR A 68 15.09 -8.39 -1.66
C THR A 68 15.16 -6.92 -1.29
N GLU A 69 14.23 -6.14 -1.84
CA GLU A 69 14.17 -4.69 -1.61
C GLU A 69 12.84 -4.24 -1.04
N LEU A 70 12.95 -3.33 -0.08
CA LEU A 70 11.86 -2.59 0.54
C LEU A 70 12.02 -1.11 0.19
N TYR A 71 10.90 -0.40 0.20
CA TYR A 71 10.86 1.04 -0.05
C TYR A 71 10.34 1.73 1.20
N LEU A 72 10.99 2.81 1.60
CA LEU A 72 10.58 3.66 2.71
C LEU A 72 10.36 5.07 2.18
N GLU A 73 9.17 5.63 2.36
CA GLU A 73 8.90 7.03 2.06
C GLU A 73 8.77 7.81 3.37
N ILE A 74 9.62 8.81 3.54
CA ILE A 74 9.53 9.78 4.62
C ILE A 74 8.90 11.04 4.05
N LEU A 75 7.69 11.33 4.52
CA LEU A 75 6.85 12.42 4.02
C LEU A 75 6.63 13.45 5.13
N GLU A 76 6.32 14.68 4.74
CA GLU A 76 5.97 15.74 5.69
C GLU A 76 4.64 15.44 6.38
N ARG A 77 4.48 15.85 7.65
CA ARG A 77 3.18 15.83 8.30
C ARG A 77 2.22 16.74 7.52
N GLY A 78 0.96 16.34 7.42
CA GLY A 78 -0.06 17.03 6.62
C GLY A 78 -0.04 16.69 5.14
N THR A 79 0.91 15.87 4.67
CA THR A 79 0.91 15.39 3.27
C THR A 79 -0.45 14.77 2.94
N SER A 80 -1.05 15.21 1.83
CA SER A 80 -2.30 14.66 1.32
C SER A 80 -2.06 13.39 0.52
N LEU A 81 -2.81 12.33 0.84
CA LEU A 81 -2.75 11.03 0.17
C LEU A 81 -4.07 10.70 -0.50
N PHE A 82 -4.01 9.83 -1.50
CA PHE A 82 -5.14 8.98 -1.84
C PHE A 82 -4.78 7.53 -1.55
N VAL A 83 -5.75 6.74 -1.13
CA VAL A 83 -5.63 5.31 -0.93
C VAL A 83 -6.44 4.56 -1.98
N SER A 84 -5.89 3.47 -2.51
CA SER A 84 -6.63 2.56 -3.39
C SER A 84 -6.38 1.13 -2.94
N ASP A 85 -7.45 0.36 -2.80
CA ASP A 85 -7.34 -1.09 -2.92
C ASP A 85 -6.85 -1.49 -4.32
N VAL A 86 -6.32 -2.70 -4.48
CA VAL A 86 -5.79 -3.20 -5.75
C VAL A 86 -6.72 -4.25 -6.37
N ASP A 87 -7.16 -5.22 -5.59
CA ASP A 87 -7.82 -6.44 -6.06
C ASP A 87 -9.31 -6.19 -6.32
N GLY A 88 -9.75 -6.24 -7.58
CA GLY A 88 -11.11 -5.88 -7.95
C GLY A 88 -11.33 -4.38 -8.10
N THR A 89 -10.63 -3.57 -7.30
CA THR A 89 -10.63 -2.10 -7.41
C THR A 89 -9.85 -1.61 -8.63
N LEU A 90 -8.62 -2.09 -8.85
CA LEU A 90 -7.78 -1.71 -10.00
C LEU A 90 -7.67 -2.86 -11.01
N THR A 91 -7.65 -4.10 -10.53
CA THR A 91 -7.66 -5.29 -11.37
C THR A 91 -9.09 -5.67 -11.77
N THR A 92 -9.26 -6.25 -12.96
CA THR A 92 -10.57 -6.77 -13.40
C THR A 92 -10.98 -8.08 -12.73
N SER A 93 -10.22 -8.56 -11.73
CA SER A 93 -10.50 -9.83 -11.06
C SER A 93 -9.98 -9.82 -9.63
N GLU A 94 -10.87 -10.20 -8.69
CA GLU A 94 -10.55 -10.49 -7.30
C GLU A 94 -9.98 -11.92 -7.12
N LEU A 95 -10.45 -12.88 -7.94
CA LEU A 95 -10.26 -14.32 -7.72
C LEU A 95 -9.05 -14.92 -8.46
N ILE A 96 -8.52 -14.22 -9.47
CA ILE A 96 -7.51 -14.80 -10.34
C ILE A 96 -6.11 -14.75 -9.71
N GLU A 97 -5.81 -13.93 -8.72
CA GLU A 97 -4.42 -13.79 -8.22
C GLU A 97 -3.88 -15.03 -7.49
N GLY A 98 -4.73 -15.81 -6.81
CA GLY A 98 -4.33 -17.08 -6.21
C GLY A 98 -3.93 -18.15 -7.24
N VAL A 99 -4.53 -18.10 -8.44
CA VAL A 99 -4.32 -19.08 -9.52
C VAL A 99 -3.36 -18.55 -10.59
N ALA A 100 -3.40 -17.26 -10.90
CA ALA A 100 -2.50 -16.57 -11.81
C ALA A 100 -1.13 -16.26 -11.18
N SER A 101 -0.99 -16.33 -9.86
CA SER A 101 0.33 -16.44 -9.24
C SER A 101 0.99 -17.79 -9.58
N VAL A 102 0.20 -18.86 -9.70
CA VAL A 102 0.68 -20.19 -10.13
C VAL A 102 0.99 -20.22 -11.63
N PHE A 103 0.21 -19.52 -12.47
CA PHE A 103 0.39 -19.50 -13.94
C PHE A 103 1.18 -18.29 -14.49
N GLY A 104 1.69 -17.39 -13.65
CA GLY A 104 2.51 -16.25 -14.07
C GLY A 104 1.78 -15.17 -14.89
N THR A 105 0.46 -15.25 -15.06
CA THR A 105 -0.33 -14.27 -15.83
C THR A 105 -0.68 -13.06 -14.97
N MET A 106 -0.52 -11.85 -15.52
CA MET A 106 -0.86 -10.60 -14.81
C MET A 106 -2.29 -10.18 -15.16
N ALA A 107 -3.10 -9.86 -14.15
CA ALA A 107 -4.48 -9.42 -14.36
C ALA A 107 -4.55 -8.14 -15.23
N PRO A 108 -5.58 -7.99 -16.08
CA PRO A 108 -5.90 -6.70 -16.68
C PRO A 108 -6.21 -5.66 -15.60
N ALA A 109 -5.94 -4.39 -15.92
CA ALA A 109 -6.43 -3.27 -15.13
C ALA A 109 -7.72 -2.74 -15.77
N HIS A 110 -8.61 -2.15 -14.96
CA HIS A 110 -9.76 -1.42 -15.51
C HIS A 110 -9.31 -0.30 -16.42
N ALA A 111 -9.99 -0.10 -17.56
CA ALA A 111 -9.73 1.03 -18.46
C ALA A 111 -9.84 2.36 -17.69
N GLY A 112 -9.09 3.39 -18.06
CA GLY A 112 -9.08 4.70 -17.37
C GLY A 112 -8.43 4.74 -15.97
N SER A 113 -8.38 3.63 -15.22
CA SER A 113 -7.94 3.61 -13.80
C SER A 113 -6.56 4.24 -13.56
N SER A 114 -5.57 3.89 -14.38
CA SER A 114 -4.22 4.49 -14.31
C SER A 114 -4.24 6.00 -14.57
N ALA A 115 -5.07 6.47 -15.49
CA ALA A 115 -5.14 7.89 -15.86
C ALA A 115 -5.76 8.74 -14.74
N VAL A 116 -6.82 8.25 -14.10
CA VAL A 116 -7.44 8.90 -12.93
C VAL A 116 -6.42 9.05 -11.80
N LEU A 117 -5.77 7.95 -11.41
CA LEU A 117 -4.81 7.99 -10.30
C LEU A 117 -3.57 8.81 -10.63
N LYS A 118 -3.09 8.81 -11.88
CA LYS A 118 -2.02 9.71 -12.33
C LYS A 118 -2.40 11.18 -12.21
N THR A 119 -3.64 11.52 -12.52
CA THR A 119 -4.10 12.91 -12.45
C THR A 119 -4.13 13.38 -10.99
N LEU A 120 -4.61 12.54 -10.06
CA LEU A 120 -4.50 12.82 -8.62
C LEU A 120 -3.05 12.96 -8.18
N ALA A 121 -2.17 12.04 -8.60
CA ALA A 121 -0.74 12.14 -8.29
C ALA A 121 -0.09 13.42 -8.85
N GLY A 122 -0.45 13.82 -10.07
CA GLY A 122 0.01 15.04 -10.71
C GLY A 122 -0.48 16.31 -10.02
N LYS A 123 -1.62 16.26 -9.31
CA LYS A 123 -2.13 17.34 -8.45
C LYS A 123 -1.51 17.36 -7.06
N GLY A 124 -0.51 16.51 -6.78
CA GLY A 124 0.25 16.49 -5.53
C GLY A 124 -0.24 15.48 -4.49
N TYR A 125 -1.29 14.70 -4.75
CA TYR A 125 -1.74 13.67 -3.82
C TYR A 125 -0.81 12.44 -3.86
N ARG A 126 -0.27 12.03 -2.72
CA ARG A 126 0.65 10.89 -2.65
C ARG A 126 -0.10 9.55 -2.74
N PRO A 127 0.25 8.64 -3.68
CA PRO A 127 -0.45 7.36 -3.80
C PRO A 127 -0.08 6.38 -2.68
N LEU A 128 -1.09 5.73 -2.12
CA LEU A 128 -0.97 4.55 -1.26
C LEU A 128 -1.84 3.41 -1.79
N TYR A 129 -1.23 2.29 -2.14
CA TYR A 129 -1.93 1.07 -2.54
C TYR A 129 -2.04 0.13 -1.35
N LEU A 130 -3.27 -0.13 -0.89
CA LEU A 130 -3.56 -0.89 0.34
C LEU A 130 -4.35 -2.15 0.01
N THR A 131 -3.68 -3.31 0.05
CA THR A 131 -4.27 -4.62 -0.31
C THR A 131 -4.19 -5.60 0.86
N ALA A 132 -5.20 -6.46 0.97
CA ALA A 132 -5.22 -7.56 1.93
C ALA A 132 -4.41 -8.80 1.47
N ARG A 133 -3.73 -8.76 0.31
CA ARG A 133 -2.78 -9.80 -0.12
C ARG A 133 -1.75 -10.10 0.97
N ALA A 134 -1.24 -11.33 0.98
CA ALA A 134 -0.12 -11.72 1.82
C ALA A 134 1.17 -10.97 1.43
N SER A 135 2.04 -10.76 2.41
CA SER A 135 3.29 -10.01 2.28
C SER A 135 4.25 -10.57 1.22
N ASN A 136 4.24 -11.88 0.98
CA ASN A 136 5.02 -12.53 -0.07
C ASN A 136 4.60 -12.12 -1.50
N LEU A 137 3.42 -11.51 -1.69
CA LEU A 137 2.93 -11.01 -2.97
C LEU A 137 3.27 -9.54 -3.24
N VAL A 138 3.96 -8.85 -2.32
CA VAL A 138 4.26 -7.41 -2.46
C VAL A 138 4.99 -7.08 -3.76
N GLN A 139 5.94 -7.93 -4.19
CA GLN A 139 6.68 -7.69 -5.43
C GLN A 139 5.77 -7.82 -6.66
N ARG A 140 4.87 -8.81 -6.66
CA ARG A 140 3.88 -9.00 -7.72
C ARG A 140 2.93 -7.81 -7.83
N THR A 141 2.50 -7.26 -6.70
CA THR A 141 1.67 -6.04 -6.69
C THR A 141 2.42 -4.84 -7.28
N ARG A 142 3.70 -4.66 -6.93
CA ARG A 142 4.56 -3.60 -7.51
C ARG A 142 4.72 -3.78 -9.03
N ASP A 143 4.95 -5.01 -9.48
CA ASP A 143 5.11 -5.32 -10.90
C ASP A 143 3.82 -5.04 -11.69
N PHE A 144 2.66 -5.37 -11.12
CA PHE A 144 1.36 -4.99 -11.68
C PHE A 144 1.25 -3.47 -11.85
N LEU A 145 1.47 -2.71 -10.78
CA LEU A 145 1.36 -1.26 -10.78
C LEU A 145 2.29 -0.63 -11.83
N LYS A 146 3.55 -1.07 -11.86
CA LYS A 146 4.56 -0.62 -12.83
C LYS A 146 4.18 -0.95 -14.27
N THR A 147 3.75 -2.19 -14.52
CA THR A 147 3.45 -2.65 -15.88
C THR A 147 2.19 -1.98 -16.43
N LYS A 148 1.18 -1.80 -15.58
CA LYS A 148 -0.06 -1.09 -15.90
C LYS A 148 0.07 0.44 -15.78
N LYS A 149 1.29 0.94 -15.54
CA LYS A 149 1.64 2.36 -15.53
C LYS A 149 0.87 3.16 -14.50
N PHE A 150 0.54 2.61 -13.33
CA PHE A 150 0.04 3.41 -12.21
C PHE A 150 1.14 4.36 -11.70
N PRO A 151 0.78 5.50 -11.06
CA PRO A 151 1.78 6.38 -10.47
C PRO A 151 2.56 5.67 -9.36
N ASP A 152 3.82 6.05 -9.21
CA ASP A 152 4.68 5.51 -8.15
C ASP A 152 4.11 5.88 -6.77
N GLY A 153 4.00 4.89 -5.89
CA GLY A 153 3.53 5.08 -4.53
C GLY A 153 3.87 3.94 -3.59
N MET A 154 3.47 4.10 -2.33
CA MET A 154 3.64 3.08 -1.30
C MET A 154 2.69 1.91 -1.56
N VAL A 155 3.18 0.68 -1.32
CA VAL A 155 2.35 -0.54 -1.39
C VAL A 155 2.36 -1.19 -0.02
N MET A 156 1.20 -1.35 0.59
CA MET A 156 0.99 -2.01 1.86
C MET A 156 0.17 -3.29 1.67
N THR A 157 0.74 -4.40 2.08
CA THR A 157 0.14 -5.75 2.09
C THR A 157 -0.12 -6.19 3.52
N SER A 158 -1.09 -7.08 3.72
CA SER A 158 -1.33 -7.65 5.04
C SER A 158 -0.08 -8.38 5.59
N PRO A 159 0.06 -8.47 6.93
CA PRO A 159 1.18 -9.19 7.56
C PRO A 159 1.11 -10.71 7.36
N ALA A 160 0.07 -11.24 6.72
CA ALA A 160 -0.01 -12.66 6.41
C ALA A 160 1.18 -13.12 5.56
N SER A 161 1.71 -14.30 5.85
CA SER A 161 2.87 -14.87 5.15
C SER A 161 2.50 -15.59 3.86
N THR A 162 1.36 -16.28 3.83
CA THR A 162 0.97 -17.16 2.71
C THR A 162 -0.37 -16.79 2.09
N ILE A 163 -1.43 -16.72 2.90
CA ILE A 163 -2.79 -16.44 2.44
C ILE A 163 -3.20 -15.07 2.98
N GLY A 164 -3.59 -14.18 2.07
CA GLY A 164 -4.03 -12.83 2.42
C GLY A 164 -5.25 -12.82 3.35
N TYR A 165 -5.49 -11.68 3.98
CA TYR A 165 -6.66 -11.49 4.82
C TYR A 165 -7.94 -11.32 4.00
N SER A 166 -9.06 -11.74 4.60
CA SER A 166 -10.40 -11.58 4.04
C SER A 166 -11.42 -11.29 5.15
N GLY A 167 -12.61 -10.84 4.76
CA GLY A 167 -13.70 -10.53 5.70
C GLY A 167 -13.27 -9.51 6.76
N SER A 168 -13.65 -9.78 8.02
CA SER A 168 -13.36 -8.89 9.15
C SER A 168 -11.87 -8.69 9.42
N LYS A 169 -11.02 -9.69 9.15
CA LYS A 169 -9.56 -9.55 9.29
C LYS A 169 -8.99 -8.57 8.27
N GLY A 170 -9.50 -8.62 7.03
CA GLY A 170 -9.12 -7.68 5.98
C GLY A 170 -9.56 -6.26 6.32
N ALA A 171 -10.79 -6.10 6.81
CA ALA A 171 -11.33 -4.80 7.19
C ALA A 171 -10.55 -4.18 8.36
N ALA A 172 -10.31 -4.97 9.42
CA ALA A 172 -9.54 -4.53 10.58
C ALA A 172 -8.11 -4.12 10.20
N TYR A 173 -7.42 -4.89 9.36
CA TYR A 173 -6.08 -4.53 8.89
C TYR A 173 -6.07 -3.20 8.12
N LYS A 174 -6.99 -3.03 7.15
CA LYS A 174 -7.04 -1.79 6.37
C LYS A 174 -7.40 -0.59 7.25
N ALA A 175 -8.36 -0.74 8.15
CA ALA A 175 -8.75 0.30 9.10
C ALA A 175 -7.56 0.69 10.01
N ALA A 176 -6.80 -0.27 10.53
CA ALA A 176 -5.64 -0.01 11.38
C ALA A 176 -4.55 0.78 10.65
N ILE A 177 -4.29 0.46 9.38
CA ILE A 177 -3.34 1.22 8.54
C ILE A 177 -3.83 2.65 8.32
N LEU A 178 -5.10 2.85 7.98
CA LEU A 178 -5.67 4.17 7.76
C LEU A 178 -5.65 5.02 9.03
N GLN A 179 -6.04 4.45 10.16
CA GLN A 179 -5.96 5.11 11.47
C GLN A 179 -4.51 5.49 11.80
N SER A 180 -3.55 4.58 11.57
CA SER A 180 -2.13 4.86 11.83
C SER A 180 -1.59 6.02 10.98
N LEU A 181 -2.09 6.20 9.75
CA LEU A 181 -1.71 7.36 8.93
C LEU A 181 -2.25 8.66 9.52
N GLU A 182 -3.53 8.68 9.90
CA GLU A 182 -4.17 9.84 10.51
C GLU A 182 -3.52 10.22 11.85
N ASP A 183 -3.22 9.25 12.72
CA ASP A 183 -2.53 9.44 13.99
C ASP A 183 -1.13 10.04 13.82
N ARG A 184 -0.48 9.73 12.69
CA ARG A 184 0.84 10.29 12.32
C ARG A 184 0.74 11.67 11.66
N GLY A 185 -0.48 12.19 11.48
CA GLY A 185 -0.77 13.51 10.95
C GLY A 185 -0.85 13.56 9.43
N PHE A 186 -1.06 12.43 8.76
CA PHE A 186 -1.32 12.42 7.32
C PHE A 186 -2.78 12.74 7.01
N ASN A 187 -3.02 13.32 5.83
CA ASN A 187 -4.37 13.65 5.38
C ASN A 187 -4.77 12.68 4.25
N VAL A 188 -5.52 11.63 4.56
CA VAL A 188 -6.06 10.73 3.53
C VAL A 188 -7.31 11.39 2.95
N VAL A 189 -7.23 11.83 1.69
CA VAL A 189 -8.27 12.68 1.07
C VAL A 189 -9.24 11.89 0.22
N TYR A 190 -8.75 10.90 -0.54
CA TYR A 190 -9.55 10.08 -1.44
C TYR A 190 -9.32 8.60 -1.14
N ALA A 191 -10.36 7.80 -1.27
CA ALA A 191 -10.30 6.36 -1.09
C ALA A 191 -11.02 5.64 -2.24
N PHE A 192 -10.38 4.61 -2.77
CA PHE A 192 -10.92 3.74 -3.82
C PHE A 192 -10.97 2.30 -3.32
N GLY A 193 -12.14 1.66 -3.43
CA GLY A 193 -12.37 0.27 -3.05
C GLY A 193 -13.40 -0.39 -3.95
N ASN A 194 -13.75 -1.65 -3.67
CA ASN A 194 -14.76 -2.37 -4.45
C ASN A 194 -15.55 -3.40 -3.62
N SER A 195 -15.31 -3.46 -2.31
CA SER A 195 -15.86 -4.51 -1.46
C SER A 195 -16.42 -3.98 -0.15
N LYS A 196 -17.20 -4.83 0.53
CA LYS A 196 -17.62 -4.59 1.93
C LYS A 196 -16.43 -4.35 2.85
N THR A 197 -15.32 -5.06 2.63
CA THR A 197 -14.10 -4.91 3.44
C THR A 197 -13.51 -3.51 3.30
N ASP A 198 -13.57 -2.90 2.12
CA ASP A 198 -13.10 -1.53 1.91
C ASP A 198 -14.05 -0.51 2.54
N ALA A 199 -15.36 -0.69 2.35
CA ALA A 199 -16.36 0.21 2.92
C ALA A 199 -16.30 0.22 4.46
N GLU A 200 -16.16 -0.95 5.09
CA GLU A 200 -15.97 -1.08 6.53
C GLU A 200 -14.68 -0.41 7.00
N ALA A 201 -13.59 -0.52 6.23
CA ALA A 201 -12.33 0.14 6.57
C ALA A 201 -12.38 1.67 6.43
N PHE A 202 -13.13 2.20 5.45
CA PHE A 202 -13.26 3.64 5.22
C PHE A 202 -14.28 4.32 6.14
N ALA A 203 -15.17 3.55 6.78
CA ALA A 203 -16.27 4.05 7.60
C ALA A 203 -15.82 5.02 8.71
N ASN A 204 -14.76 4.65 9.43
CA ASN A 204 -14.29 5.39 10.61
C ASN A 204 -13.04 6.23 10.34
N THR A 205 -12.91 6.74 9.12
CA THR A 205 -11.79 7.59 8.70
C THR A 205 -12.24 9.05 8.60
N ASN A 206 -11.27 9.97 8.57
CA ASN A 206 -11.52 11.39 8.30
C ASN A 206 -11.76 11.69 6.81
N ILE A 207 -11.78 10.66 5.95
CA ILE A 207 -12.09 10.81 4.52
C ILE A 207 -13.55 11.23 4.38
N LEU A 208 -13.81 12.33 3.66
CA LEU A 208 -15.16 12.77 3.35
C LEU A 208 -15.88 11.70 2.53
N ASP A 209 -17.16 11.45 2.81
CA ASP A 209 -17.98 10.49 2.07
C ASP A 209 -18.01 10.78 0.56
N ALA A 210 -18.05 12.05 0.18
CA ALA A 210 -17.94 12.48 -1.22
C ALA A 210 -16.62 12.09 -1.89
N ASN A 211 -15.59 11.68 -1.14
CA ASN A 211 -14.30 11.27 -1.65
C ASN A 211 -14.03 9.76 -1.51
N LYS A 212 -15.05 8.97 -1.11
CA LYS A 212 -15.00 7.50 -1.07
C LYS A 212 -15.66 6.95 -2.33
N TYR A 213 -14.88 6.23 -3.13
CA TYR A 213 -15.31 5.70 -4.43
C TYR A 213 -15.27 4.18 -4.43
N PHE A 214 -16.37 3.56 -4.84
CA PHE A 214 -16.56 2.12 -4.82
C PHE A 214 -16.84 1.57 -6.22
N TYR A 215 -15.91 0.79 -6.77
CA TYR A 215 -16.06 0.21 -8.10
C TYR A 215 -17.10 -0.93 -8.08
N LYS A 216 -18.23 -0.73 -8.76
CA LYS A 216 -19.33 -1.70 -8.91
C LYS A 216 -19.78 -2.31 -7.58
N PHE A 217 -19.82 -1.50 -6.54
CA PHE A 217 -20.24 -1.92 -5.22
C PHE A 217 -21.14 -0.86 -4.60
N ASP A 218 -22.42 -1.20 -4.43
CA ASP A 218 -23.43 -0.31 -3.85
C ASP A 218 -23.65 -0.57 -2.36
N GLY A 219 -23.05 -1.63 -1.81
CA GLY A 219 -23.24 -2.02 -0.40
C GLY A 219 -22.53 -1.12 0.62
N PHE A 220 -21.95 0.01 0.19
CA PHE A 220 -21.21 0.92 1.07
C PHE A 220 -22.13 1.73 1.98
N ASP A 221 -23.39 1.95 1.60
CA ASP A 221 -24.38 2.73 2.37
C ASP A 221 -24.57 2.20 3.80
N ALA A 222 -24.34 0.89 4.01
CA ALA A 222 -24.38 0.27 5.34
C ALA A 222 -23.20 0.70 6.25
N PHE A 223 -22.19 1.37 5.71
CA PHE A 223 -20.93 1.74 6.36
C PHE A 223 -20.63 3.25 6.29
N GLY A 224 -21.60 4.06 5.87
CA GLY A 224 -21.46 5.51 5.67
C GLY A 224 -21.74 5.90 4.23
N GLY A 225 -21.41 7.14 3.86
CA GLY A 225 -21.58 7.60 2.50
C GLY A 225 -20.42 7.23 1.57
N GLY A 226 -20.64 7.45 0.28
CA GLY A 226 -19.71 7.10 -0.77
C GLY A 226 -20.35 7.32 -2.14
N GLN A 227 -19.59 6.99 -3.18
CA GLN A 227 -20.05 7.00 -4.55
C GLN A 227 -19.72 5.66 -5.20
N SER A 228 -20.73 4.95 -5.68
CA SER A 228 -20.53 3.81 -6.59
C SER A 228 -20.26 4.32 -8.00
N PHE A 229 -19.38 3.64 -8.72
CA PHE A 229 -19.10 3.90 -10.13
C PHE A 229 -18.74 2.60 -10.84
N ASP A 230 -18.96 2.51 -12.13
CA ASP A 230 -18.76 1.30 -12.93
C ASP A 230 -17.69 1.45 -14.03
N ASP A 231 -17.25 2.68 -14.28
CA ASP A 231 -16.22 3.04 -15.24
C ASP A 231 -15.31 4.18 -14.71
N TYR A 232 -14.00 3.98 -14.79
CA TYR A 232 -13.03 5.02 -14.41
C TYR A 232 -12.92 6.13 -15.45
N GLU A 233 -13.24 5.89 -16.72
CA GLU A 233 -13.13 6.93 -17.76
C GLU A 233 -14.16 8.05 -17.56
N GLY A 234 -15.32 7.72 -16.98
CA GLY A 234 -16.34 8.69 -16.58
C GLY A 234 -16.16 9.29 -15.17
N LEU A 235 -15.09 8.94 -14.45
CA LEU A 235 -14.93 9.36 -13.06
C LEU A 235 -14.25 10.74 -12.95
N ASP A 236 -15.05 11.78 -12.71
CA ASP A 236 -14.60 13.18 -12.63
C ASP A 236 -13.82 13.55 -11.35
N VAL A 237 -13.51 12.58 -10.47
CA VAL A 237 -12.76 12.85 -9.22
C VAL A 237 -11.44 13.56 -9.50
N ALA A 238 -10.74 13.12 -10.53
CA ALA A 238 -9.46 13.66 -10.94
C ALA A 238 -9.59 15.08 -11.50
N ALA A 239 -10.68 15.38 -12.21
CA ALA A 239 -10.93 16.71 -12.76
C ALA A 239 -11.26 17.72 -11.64
N ASN A 240 -12.10 17.33 -10.68
CA ASN A 240 -12.60 18.20 -9.61
C ASN A 240 -11.68 18.29 -8.38
N ALA A 241 -10.68 17.41 -8.27
CA ALA A 241 -9.72 17.47 -7.18
C ALA A 241 -8.97 18.81 -7.16
N LYS A 242 -8.71 19.34 -5.96
CA LYS A 242 -7.92 20.56 -5.79
C LYS A 242 -6.50 20.31 -6.28
N ASP A 243 -5.96 21.23 -7.08
CA ASP A 243 -4.52 21.22 -7.37
C ASP A 243 -3.77 21.73 -6.14
N LEU A 244 -2.89 20.91 -5.58
CA LEU A 244 -2.15 21.24 -4.37
C LEU A 244 -0.91 22.11 -4.65
N CYS A 245 -0.54 22.33 -5.93
CA CYS A 245 0.60 23.17 -6.35
C CYS A 245 1.90 22.85 -5.58
N ILE A 246 2.19 21.56 -5.38
CA ILE A 246 3.36 21.08 -4.61
C ILE A 246 4.54 20.77 -5.54
#